data_AF-A0A7V9MFY3-F1
#
_entry.id   AF-A0A7V9MFY3-F1
#
_cell.length_a   1.000
_cell.length_b   1.000
_cell.length_c   1.000
_cell.angle_alpha   90.00
_cell.angle_beta   90.00
_cell.angle_gamma   90.00
#
_symmetry.space_group_name_H-M   'P 1'
#
loop_
_entity.id
_entity.type
_entity.pdbx_description
1 polymer ?
#
loop_
_entity_poly.entity_id
_entity_poly.type
_entity_poly.pdbx_seq_one_letter_code
_entity_poly.pdbx_strand_id
1 'polypeptide(L)' 'MSEGERFSTRARTITEADVVSFAALTGDFHPVHTDAVWAERSPFGGRIAHGMLVLSYAVGLVPLDPERV' A
#
# COMPACT_ATOMS: atom_id res chain seq x y z
N MET A 1 -18.55 -0.10 -17.33
CA MET A 1 -18.86 -0.90 -16.13
C MET A 1 -20.28 -1.43 -16.14
N SER A 2 -20.40 -2.72 -16.47
CA SER A 2 -21.55 -3.59 -16.14
C SER A 2 -21.25 -4.38 -14.86
N GLU A 3 -22.29 -4.92 -14.21
CA GLU A 3 -22.09 -5.82 -13.07
C GLU A 3 -21.24 -7.03 -13.47
N GLY A 4 -20.30 -7.42 -12.59
CA GLY A 4 -19.37 -8.52 -12.83
C GLY A 4 -18.21 -8.21 -13.79
N GLU A 5 -18.13 -6.99 -14.34
CA GLU A 5 -17.00 -6.55 -15.15
C GLU A 5 -15.69 -6.62 -14.34
N ARG A 6 -14.63 -7.14 -14.96
CA ARG A 6 -13.30 -7.27 -14.37
C ARG A 6 -12.29 -6.56 -15.26
N PHE A 7 -11.31 -5.92 -14.65
CA PHE A 7 -10.17 -5.33 -15.33
C PHE A 7 -8.87 -5.69 -14.61
N SER A 8 -7.77 -5.58 -15.32
CA SER A 8 -6.42 -5.72 -14.78
C SER A 8 -5.74 -4.36 -14.78
N THR A 9 -5.10 -4.00 -13.68
CA THR A 9 -4.33 -2.76 -13.57
C THR A 9 -2.87 -3.00 -13.91
N ARG A 10 -2.10 -1.94 -14.10
CA ARG A 10 -0.64 -2.04 -14.11
C ARG A 10 -0.13 -2.49 -12.73
N ALA A 11 0.95 -3.25 -12.70
CA ALA A 11 1.63 -3.58 -11.45
C ALA A 11 2.35 -2.34 -10.86
N ARG A 12 2.53 -2.36 -9.53
CA ARG A 12 3.39 -1.42 -8.80
C ARG A 12 4.23 -2.20 -7.80
N THR A 13 5.55 -2.04 -7.88
CA THR A 13 6.46 -2.53 -6.83
C THR A 13 6.41 -1.57 -5.64
N ILE A 14 6.20 -2.13 -4.45
CA ILE A 14 6.31 -1.37 -3.20
C ILE A 14 7.77 -1.39 -2.74
N THR A 15 8.29 -0.21 -2.43
CA THR A 15 9.66 -0.01 -1.96
C THR A 15 9.67 0.53 -0.54
N GLU A 16 10.84 0.53 0.08
CA GLU A 16 11.02 1.17 1.39
C GLU A 16 10.67 2.66 1.37
N ALA A 17 10.94 3.36 0.26
CA ALA A 17 10.61 4.78 0.13
C ALA A 17 9.10 5.03 0.24
N ASP A 18 8.27 4.14 -0.30
CA ASP A 18 6.81 4.23 -0.18
C ASP A 18 6.38 4.07 1.29
N VAL A 19 6.94 3.08 1.99
CA VAL A 19 6.62 2.79 3.41
C VAL A 19 7.03 3.95 4.31
N VAL A 20 8.26 4.46 4.15
CA VAL A 20 8.77 5.59 4.95
C VAL A 20 7.97 6.86 4.68
N SER A 21 7.67 7.14 3.40
CA SER A 21 6.88 8.32 3.03
C SER A 21 5.46 8.26 3.58
N PHE A 22 4.83 7.07 3.55
CA PHE A 22 3.47 6.89 4.07
C PHE A 22 3.41 6.99 5.59
N ALA A 23 4.40 6.45 6.30
CA ALA A 23 4.55 6.66 7.74
C ALA A 23 4.68 8.15 8.07
N ALA A 24 5.50 8.90 7.34
CA ALA A 24 5.66 10.33 7.53
C ALA A 24 4.38 11.13 7.23
N LEU A 25 3.66 10.77 6.15
CA LEU A 25 2.42 11.41 5.76
C LEU A 25 1.30 11.20 6.79
N THR A 26 1.17 9.99 7.32
CA THR A 26 0.04 9.60 8.17
C THR A 26 0.32 9.72 9.66
N GLY A 27 1.59 9.75 10.06
CA GLY A 27 2.01 9.60 11.45
C GLY A 27 2.03 8.16 11.94
N ASP A 28 1.72 7.16 11.09
CA ASP A 28 1.78 5.75 11.47
C ASP A 28 3.22 5.21 11.40
N PHE A 29 3.92 5.39 12.52
CA PHE A 29 5.27 4.86 12.75
C PHE A 29 5.26 3.53 13.51
N HIS A 30 4.17 2.74 13.46
CA HIS A 30 4.13 1.45 14.15
C HIS A 30 5.36 0.59 13.78
N PRO A 31 6.05 -0.04 14.76
CA PRO A 31 7.36 -0.66 14.53
C PRO A 31 7.35 -1.80 13.51
N VAL A 32 6.20 -2.44 13.28
CA VAL A 32 6.02 -3.44 12.21
C VAL A 32 6.34 -2.89 10.80
N HIS A 33 6.23 -1.56 10.61
CA HIS A 33 6.51 -0.89 9.35
C HIS A 33 7.88 -0.19 9.33
N THR A 34 8.37 0.24 10.49
CA THR A 34 9.46 1.24 10.57
C THR A 34 10.72 0.74 11.29
N ASP A 35 10.64 -0.31 12.12
CA ASP A 35 11.76 -0.81 12.91
C ASP A 35 12.14 -2.23 12.46
N ALA A 36 13.29 -2.36 11.80
CA ALA A 36 13.78 -3.65 11.30
C ALA A 36 14.09 -4.62 12.45
N VAL A 37 14.69 -4.15 13.53
CA VAL A 37 15.11 -4.98 14.68
C VAL A 37 13.89 -5.49 15.43
N TRP A 38 12.85 -4.66 15.58
CA TRP A 38 11.57 -5.11 16.13
C TRP A 38 10.87 -6.09 15.20
N ALA A 39 10.82 -5.78 13.90
CA ALA A 39 10.07 -6.56 12.92
C ALA A 39 10.67 -7.94 12.65
N GLU A 40 11.99 -8.12 12.76
CA GLU A 40 12.66 -9.43 12.71
C GLU A 40 12.11 -10.43 13.75
N ARG A 41 11.66 -9.94 14.91
CA ARG A 41 11.06 -10.76 15.98
C ARG A 41 9.55 -10.96 15.81
N SER A 42 8.95 -10.27 14.84
CA SER A 42 7.52 -10.41 14.54
C SER A 42 7.27 -11.68 13.71
N PRO A 43 6.01 -12.16 13.62
CA PRO A 43 5.65 -13.28 12.76
C PRO A 43 5.98 -13.08 11.27
N PHE A 44 6.25 -11.84 10.83
CA PHE A 44 6.57 -11.51 9.44
C PHE A 44 8.07 -11.63 9.13
N GLY A 45 8.95 -11.71 10.14
CA GLY A 45 10.40 -11.83 9.96
C GLY A 45 11.09 -10.60 9.36
N GLY A 46 10.38 -9.48 9.22
CA GLY A 46 10.88 -8.23 8.65
C GLY A 46 9.78 -7.18 8.56
N ARG A 47 10.15 -5.95 8.19
CA ARG A 47 9.19 -4.85 8.00
C ARG A 47 8.23 -5.18 6.86
N ILE A 48 6.96 -4.82 7.04
CA ILE A 48 5.94 -4.93 6.00
C ILE A 48 5.35 -3.57 5.68
N ALA A 49 4.73 -3.41 4.51
CA ALA A 49 4.04 -2.19 4.14
C ALA A 49 2.73 -2.00 4.95
N HIS A 50 2.30 -0.74 5.13
CA HIS A 50 1.00 -0.43 5.72
C HIS A 50 -0.14 -0.99 4.87
N GLY A 51 -1.16 -1.57 5.49
CA GLY A 51 -2.36 -2.01 4.76
C GLY A 51 -3.04 -0.83 4.03
N MET A 52 -3.08 0.33 4.68
CA MET A 52 -3.64 1.55 4.09
C MET A 52 -2.81 2.09 2.92
N LEU A 53 -1.47 1.94 2.94
CA LEU A 53 -0.62 2.27 1.79
C LEU A 53 -1.00 1.44 0.57
N VAL A 54 -1.17 0.12 0.76
CA VAL A 54 -1.56 -0.79 -0.31
C VAL A 54 -2.94 -0.41 -0.86
N LEU A 55 -3.91 -0.13 0.01
CA LEU A 55 -5.25 0.30 -0.42
C LEU A 55 -5.21 1.62 -1.18
N SER A 56 -4.48 2.63 -0.69
CA SER A 56 -4.34 3.92 -1.37
C SER A 56 -3.75 3.79 -2.77
N TYR A 57 -2.72 2.96 -2.95
CA TYR A 57 -2.19 2.70 -4.29
C TYR A 57 -3.15 1.88 -5.15
N ALA A 58 -3.85 0.89 -4.59
CA ALA A 58 -4.84 0.12 -5.33
C ALA A 58 -5.92 1.04 -5.93
N VAL A 59 -6.43 1.99 -5.15
CA VAL A 59 -7.39 3.01 -5.64
C VAL A 59 -6.77 3.85 -6.76
N GLY A 60 -5.53 4.33 -6.59
CA GLY A 60 -4.84 5.10 -7.64
C GLY A 60 -4.47 4.30 -8.90
N LEU A 61 -4.60 2.97 -8.87
CA LEU A 61 -4.41 2.08 -10.02
C LEU A 61 -5.72 1.77 -10.76
N VAL A 62 -6.88 2.06 -10.15
CA VAL A 62 -8.18 1.91 -10.81
C VAL A 62 -8.23 2.87 -12.01
N PRO A 63 -8.61 2.39 -13.20
CA PRO A 63 -8.80 3.26 -14.35
C PRO A 63 -9.80 4.37 -14.04
N LEU A 64 -9.42 5.63 -14.30
CA LEU A 64 -10.35 6.74 -14.24
C LEU A 64 -11.30 6.65 -15.44
N ASP A 65 -12.60 6.56 -15.16
CA ASP A 65 -13.66 6.73 -16.16
C ASP A 65 -14.21 8.17 -16.03
N PRO A 66 -13.80 9.11 -16.90
CA PRO A 66 -14.19 10.52 -16.79
C PRO A 66 -15.70 10.75 -16.94
N GLU A 67 -16.42 9.82 -17.54
CA GLU A 67 -17.86 9.95 -17.78
C GLU A 67 -18.70 9.50 -16.58
N ARG A 68 -18.07 9.03 -15.50
CA ARG A 68 -18.73 8.44 -14.33
C ARG A 68 -18.26 8.98 -12.98
N VAL A 69 -17.52 10.10 -12.97
CA VAL A 69 -17.13 10.88 -11.77
C VAL A 69 -17.94 12.16 -11.61
#